data_AF-A0A1B5L3W8-F1
#
_entry.id   AF-A0A1B5L3W8-F1
#
_cell.length_a   1.000
_cell.length_b   1.000
_cell.length_c   1.000
_cell.angle_alpha   90.00
_cell.angle_beta   90.00
_cell.angle_gamma   90.00
#
_symmetry.space_group_name_H-M   'P 1'
#
loop_
_entity.id
_entity.type
_entity.pdbx_description
1 polymer ?
#
loop_
_entity_poly.entity_id
_entity_poly.type
_entity_poly.pdbx_seq_one_letter_code
_entity_poly.pdbx_strand_id
1 'polypeptide(L)'
;MMKFSAGFLTLILVQRMRPSLAQSGDTIRALAIVNQARQAKGVQPLVWDANLTVYAQLWANEMASGRRPFEHAQGAYRPNQGENLYEQTAGQCDVAYDNPLQAAVHAWLSQEHLYNNQPIMTGHEPWLHWCKKSPATLGG
;
A
#
# COMPACT_ATOMS: atom_id res chain seq x y z
N MET A 1 -7.14 -9.17 -44.77
CA MET A 1 -6.19 -9.98 -43.96
C MET A 1 -5.14 -9.03 -43.40
N MET A 2 -5.40 -8.46 -42.21
CA MET A 2 -4.53 -7.46 -41.56
C MET A 2 -3.53 -8.19 -40.66
N LYS A 3 -2.24 -7.95 -40.89
CA LYS A 3 -1.16 -8.41 -40.02
C LYS A 3 -0.98 -7.38 -38.90
N PHE A 4 -1.24 -7.76 -37.66
CA PHE A 4 -0.82 -6.99 -36.48
C PHE A 4 0.57 -7.49 -36.07
N SER A 5 1.61 -6.70 -36.36
CA SER A 5 2.92 -6.90 -35.76
C SER A 5 2.90 -6.33 -34.35
N ALA A 6 2.99 -7.20 -33.35
CA ALA A 6 3.27 -6.81 -31.96
C ALA A 6 4.71 -6.29 -31.88
N GLY A 7 4.88 -4.97 -31.88
CA GLY A 7 6.17 -4.33 -31.63
C GLY A 7 6.44 -4.27 -30.14
N PHE A 8 7.32 -5.13 -29.64
CA PHE A 8 7.99 -4.95 -28.36
C PHE A 8 8.95 -3.77 -28.50
N LEU A 9 8.66 -2.65 -27.84
CA LEU A 9 9.62 -1.57 -27.67
C LEU A 9 10.47 -1.89 -26.42
N THR A 10 11.60 -2.56 -26.64
CA THR A 10 12.65 -2.71 -25.64
C THR A 10 13.39 -1.38 -25.53
N LEU A 11 13.06 -0.56 -24.53
CA LEU A 11 13.92 0.55 -24.10
C LEU A 11 14.80 0.06 -22.95
N ILE A 12 16.02 -0.36 -23.29
CA ILE A 12 17.11 -0.48 -22.32
C ILE A 12 17.54 0.95 -21.97
N LEU A 13 17.03 1.47 -20.86
CA LEU A 13 17.73 2.50 -20.10
C LEU A 13 18.47 1.77 -18.97
N VAL A 14 19.78 1.59 -19.11
CA VAL A 14 20.63 1.25 -17.98
C VAL A 14 20.67 2.46 -17.06
N GLN A 15 19.76 2.50 -16.10
CA GLN A 15 20.04 3.07 -14.80
C GLN A 15 20.02 1.94 -13.80
N ARG A 16 21.20 1.38 -13.52
CA ARG A 16 21.46 0.71 -12.24
C ARG A 16 21.48 1.78 -11.14
N MET A 17 20.35 2.43 -10.89
CA MET A 17 20.07 2.91 -9.56
C MET A 17 19.43 1.71 -8.86
N ARG A 18 20.23 1.01 -8.06
CA ARG A 18 19.64 0.42 -6.87
C ARG A 18 19.10 1.62 -6.10
N PRO A 19 17.78 1.83 -5.95
CA PRO A 19 17.36 2.79 -4.97
C PRO A 19 17.95 2.29 -3.64
N SER A 20 18.83 3.08 -3.05
CA SER A 20 18.84 3.14 -1.60
C SER A 20 17.37 3.32 -1.19
N LEU A 21 16.92 2.64 -0.14
CA LEU A 21 15.57 2.82 0.44
C LEU A 21 15.44 4.22 1.09
N ALA A 22 15.93 5.26 0.41
CA ALA A 22 15.62 6.64 0.71
C ALA A 22 14.14 6.82 0.39
N GLN A 23 13.38 7.17 1.42
CA GLN A 23 11.96 7.44 1.34
C GLN A 23 11.71 8.49 0.25
N SER A 24 10.89 8.16 -0.76
CA SER A 24 10.52 9.15 -1.80
C SER A 24 9.67 10.27 -1.19
N GLY A 25 9.62 11.43 -1.84
CA GLY A 25 8.74 12.52 -1.40
C GLY A 25 7.28 12.07 -1.22
N ASP A 26 6.80 11.21 -2.12
CA ASP A 26 5.47 10.60 -2.04
C ASP A 26 5.30 9.75 -0.77
N THR A 27 6.30 8.93 -0.44
CA THR A 27 6.26 8.07 0.75
C THR A 27 6.24 8.88 2.05
N ILE A 28 7.10 9.90 2.16
CA ILE A 28 7.16 10.80 3.32
C ILE A 28 5.81 11.48 3.51
N ARG A 29 5.23 11.98 2.41
CA ARG A 29 3.96 12.71 2.44
C ARG A 29 2.79 11.80 2.78
N ALA A 30 2.73 10.59 2.22
CA ALA A 30 1.72 9.58 2.54
C ALA A 30 1.74 9.19 4.03
N LEU A 31 2.93 8.96 4.61
CA LEU A 31 3.08 8.67 6.05
C LEU A 31 2.63 9.85 6.92
N ALA A 32 2.96 11.08 6.51
CA ALA A 32 2.51 12.28 7.23
C ALA A 32 0.97 12.42 7.22
N ILE A 33 0.33 12.20 6.06
CA ILE A 33 -1.13 12.29 5.92
C ILE A 33 -1.82 11.26 6.82
N VAL A 34 -1.42 9.99 6.77
CA VAL A 34 -2.05 8.96 7.62
C VAL A 34 -1.83 9.23 9.11
N ASN A 35 -0.67 9.77 9.50
CA ASN A 35 -0.37 10.10 10.90
C ASN A 35 -1.18 11.30 11.40
N GLN A 36 -1.36 12.33 10.58
CA GLN A 36 -2.25 13.45 10.89
C GLN A 36 -3.68 12.95 11.13
N ALA A 37 -4.14 12.06 10.25
CA ALA A 37 -5.44 11.43 10.37
C ALA A 37 -5.52 10.69 11.73
N ARG A 38 -4.59 9.76 11.99
CA ARG A 38 -4.54 8.95 13.23
C ARG A 38 -4.56 9.80 14.50
N GLN A 39 -3.82 10.91 14.49
CA GLN A 39 -3.80 11.85 15.61
C GLN A 39 -5.17 12.47 15.87
N ALA A 40 -5.92 12.85 14.83
CA ALA A 40 -7.28 13.38 14.96
C ALA A 40 -8.27 12.36 15.57
N LYS A 41 -7.93 11.06 15.55
CA LYS A 41 -8.68 9.97 16.20
C LYS A 41 -8.08 9.53 17.56
N GLY A 42 -7.07 10.23 18.07
CA GLY A 42 -6.39 9.84 19.31
C GLY A 42 -5.65 8.50 19.19
N VAL A 43 -5.24 8.13 17.97
CA VAL A 43 -4.47 6.91 17.69
C VAL A 43 -3.00 7.30 17.52
N GLN A 44 -2.09 6.48 18.08
CA GLN A 44 -0.65 6.71 18.00
C GLN A 44 -0.16 6.75 16.54
N PRO A 45 0.77 7.66 16.19
CA PRO A 45 1.34 7.76 14.86
C PRO A 45 2.15 6.49 14.53
N LEU A 46 2.18 6.16 13.24
CA LEU A 46 3.01 5.11 12.67
C LEU A 46 4.43 5.63 12.43
N VAL A 47 5.38 4.71 12.49
CA VAL A 47 6.76 4.92 12.04
C VAL A 47 6.99 4.09 10.78
N TRP A 48 7.88 4.55 9.92
CA TRP A 48 8.28 3.79 8.75
C TRP A 48 9.06 2.54 9.15
N ASP A 49 8.79 1.41 8.48
CA ASP A 49 9.52 0.16 8.65
C ASP A 49 10.00 -0.34 7.29
N ALA A 50 11.32 -0.43 7.14
CA ALA A 50 11.96 -0.86 5.90
C ALA A 50 11.65 -2.33 5.56
N ASN A 51 11.46 -3.21 6.55
CA ASN A 51 11.11 -4.60 6.31
C ASN A 51 9.68 -4.72 5.79
N LEU A 52 8.72 -3.98 6.37
CA LEU A 52 7.34 -3.94 5.85
C LEU A 52 7.31 -3.47 4.40
N THR A 53 8.17 -2.51 4.05
CA THR A 53 8.29 -2.00 2.67
C THR A 53 8.75 -3.09 1.71
N VAL A 54 9.74 -3.91 2.10
CA VAL A 54 10.24 -5.01 1.26
C VAL A 54 9.14 -6.03 0.99
N TYR A 55 8.37 -6.41 2.00
CA TYR A 55 7.25 -7.35 1.83
C TYR A 55 6.12 -6.75 0.98
N ALA A 56 5.74 -5.50 1.22
CA ALA A 56 4.72 -4.81 0.45
C ALA A 56 5.11 -4.69 -1.04
N GLN A 57 6.37 -4.33 -1.33
CA GLN A 57 6.86 -4.23 -2.70
C GLN A 57 6.91 -5.59 -3.40
N LEU A 58 7.32 -6.66 -2.68
CA LEU A 58 7.32 -8.01 -3.21
C LEU A 58 5.91 -8.41 -3.66
N TRP A 59 4.92 -8.24 -2.79
CA TRP A 59 3.55 -8.63 -3.10
C TRP A 59 2.94 -7.78 -4.23
N ALA A 60 3.19 -6.47 -4.23
CA ALA A 60 2.78 -5.57 -5.31
C ALA A 60 3.35 -6.02 -6.66
N ASN A 61 4.63 -6.45 -6.71
CA ASN A 61 5.24 -6.96 -7.93
C ASN A 61 4.62 -8.29 -8.40
N GLU A 62 4.29 -9.19 -7.47
CA GLU A 62 3.62 -10.46 -7.79
C GLU A 62 2.24 -10.20 -8.41
N MET A 63 1.45 -9.27 -7.86
CA MET A 63 0.16 -8.85 -8.43
C MET A 63 0.33 -8.16 -9.79
N ALA A 64 1.23 -7.18 -9.89
CA ALA A 64 1.46 -6.43 -11.14
C ALA A 64 1.98 -7.32 -12.29
N SER A 65 2.69 -8.41 -11.97
CA SER A 65 3.16 -9.38 -12.97
C SER A 65 2.08 -10.36 -13.45
N GLY A 66 0.89 -10.35 -12.82
CA GLY A 66 -0.20 -11.29 -13.08
C GLY A 66 0.01 -12.69 -12.49
N ARG A 67 1.07 -12.91 -11.70
CA ARG A 67 1.29 -14.18 -10.97
C ARG A 67 0.29 -14.39 -9.84
N ARG A 68 -0.21 -13.28 -9.29
CA ARG A 68 -1.25 -13.25 -8.26
C ARG A 68 -2.39 -12.35 -8.73
N PRO A 69 -3.66 -12.69 -8.43
CA PRO A 69 -4.74 -11.74 -8.61
C PRO A 69 -4.60 -10.59 -7.61
N PHE A 70 -5.40 -9.53 -7.79
CA PHE A 70 -5.49 -8.45 -6.79
C PHE A 70 -6.17 -8.98 -5.52
N GLU A 71 -5.38 -9.52 -4.61
CA GLU A 71 -5.82 -10.14 -3.37
C GLU A 71 -4.80 -9.92 -2.24
N HIS A 72 -5.24 -10.00 -0.99
CA HIS A 72 -4.34 -9.94 0.16
C HIS A 72 -3.32 -11.07 0.15
N ALA A 73 -2.08 -10.75 0.53
CA ALA A 73 -1.04 -11.74 0.74
C ALA A 73 -1.50 -12.81 1.76
N GLN A 74 -1.14 -14.06 1.50
CA GLN A 74 -1.34 -15.13 2.48
C GLN A 74 -0.36 -14.98 3.65
N GLY A 75 -0.70 -15.55 4.81
CA GLY A 75 0.08 -15.37 6.05
C GLY A 75 1.57 -15.69 5.95
N ALA A 76 1.96 -16.65 5.10
CA ALA A 76 3.37 -16.97 4.84
C ALA A 76 4.18 -15.82 4.20
N TYR A 77 3.50 -14.92 3.48
CA TYR A 77 4.10 -13.77 2.80
C TYR A 77 4.00 -12.46 3.62
N ARG A 78 3.25 -12.47 4.73
CA ARG A 78 3.09 -11.31 5.63
C ARG A 78 2.92 -11.71 7.11
N PRO A 79 3.85 -12.48 7.69
CA PRO A 79 3.71 -13.03 9.03
C PRO A 79 3.55 -11.92 10.07
N ASN A 80 2.45 -11.95 10.82
CA ASN A 80 2.10 -10.96 11.86
C ASN A 80 1.96 -9.51 11.35
N GLN A 81 1.61 -9.31 10.08
CA GLN A 81 1.41 -8.00 9.47
C GLN A 81 -0.03 -7.83 8.97
N GLY A 82 -0.57 -6.62 9.19
CA GLY A 82 -1.76 -6.15 8.49
C GLY A 82 -1.43 -5.76 7.04
N GLU A 83 -2.46 -5.57 6.22
CA GLU A 83 -2.29 -5.22 4.82
C GLU A 83 -3.49 -4.40 4.35
N ASN A 84 -3.23 -3.32 3.63
CA ASN A 84 -4.22 -2.61 2.83
C ASN A 84 -3.76 -2.64 1.37
N LEU A 85 -4.72 -2.83 0.47
CA LEU A 85 -4.47 -2.82 -0.97
C LEU A 85 -5.21 -1.65 -1.61
N TYR A 86 -4.59 -1.12 -2.67
CA TYR A 86 -5.17 -0.10 -3.51
C TYR A 86 -4.64 -0.30 -4.93
N GLU A 87 -5.53 -0.21 -5.90
CA GLU A 87 -5.20 -0.20 -7.32
C GLU A 87 -5.99 0.93 -7.98
N GLN A 88 -5.34 1.62 -8.89
CA GLN A 88 -5.96 2.61 -9.76
C GLN A 88 -5.30 2.55 -11.14
N THR A 89 -6.05 2.92 -12.16
CA THR A 89 -5.47 3.24 -13.46
C THR A 89 -5.17 4.74 -13.51
N ALA A 90 -3.93 5.12 -13.80
CA ALA A 90 -3.50 6.51 -13.92
C ALA A 90 -2.62 6.70 -15.16
N GLY A 91 -2.83 7.80 -15.90
CA GLY A 91 -1.98 8.20 -17.03
C GLY A 91 -0.90 9.19 -16.62
N GLN A 92 0.09 9.43 -17.48
CA GLN A 92 1.23 10.32 -17.19
C GLN A 92 0.85 11.77 -16.82
N CYS A 93 -0.34 12.23 -17.20
CA CYS A 93 -0.83 13.57 -16.86
C CYS A 93 -1.66 13.60 -15.56
N ASP A 94 -1.77 12.47 -14.86
CA ASP A 94 -2.50 12.35 -13.59
C ASP A 94 -1.52 12.48 -12.42
N VAL A 95 -1.86 13.31 -11.43
CA VAL A 95 -1.07 13.44 -10.19
C VAL A 95 -0.89 12.11 -9.45
N ALA A 96 -1.82 11.19 -9.66
CA ALA A 96 -1.83 9.87 -9.06
C ALA A 96 -0.82 8.91 -9.74
N TYR A 97 -0.34 9.25 -10.95
CA TYR A 97 0.79 8.58 -11.60
C TYR A 97 2.12 8.93 -10.91
N ASP A 98 2.29 10.20 -10.54
CA ASP A 98 3.50 10.68 -9.85
C ASP A 98 3.49 10.38 -8.34
N ASN A 99 2.29 10.33 -7.73
CA ASN A 99 2.10 10.21 -6.28
C ASN A 99 1.13 9.08 -5.88
N PRO A 100 1.43 7.82 -6.24
CA PRO A 100 0.52 6.70 -6.01
C PRO A 100 0.26 6.39 -4.53
N LEU A 101 1.23 6.63 -3.63
CA LEU A 101 1.04 6.35 -2.20
C LEU A 101 0.13 7.38 -1.53
N GLN A 102 0.26 8.66 -1.89
CA GLN A 102 -0.69 9.68 -1.45
C GLN A 102 -2.11 9.38 -1.94
N ALA A 103 -2.27 8.99 -3.20
CA ALA A 103 -3.57 8.59 -3.74
C ALA A 103 -4.20 7.42 -2.96
N ALA A 104 -3.42 6.38 -2.69
CA ALA A 104 -3.85 5.24 -1.88
C ALA A 104 -4.28 5.64 -0.46
N VAL A 105 -3.47 6.46 0.22
CA VAL A 105 -3.80 6.93 1.58
C VAL A 105 -5.08 7.77 1.58
N HIS A 106 -5.27 8.66 0.61
CA HIS A 106 -6.52 9.43 0.51
C HIS A 106 -7.73 8.53 0.25
N ALA A 107 -7.60 7.53 -0.63
CA ALA A 107 -8.67 6.58 -0.90
C ALA A 107 -9.06 5.80 0.37
N TRP A 108 -8.10 5.28 1.12
CA TRP A 108 -8.38 4.62 2.39
C TRP A 108 -9.03 5.58 3.39
N LEU A 109 -8.45 6.75 3.63
CA LEU A 109 -8.99 7.72 4.59
C LEU A 109 -10.41 8.20 4.26
N SER A 110 -10.83 8.18 2.98
CA SER A 110 -12.20 8.53 2.59
C SER A 110 -13.26 7.61 3.22
N GLN A 111 -12.86 6.42 3.65
CA GLN A 111 -13.70 5.43 4.33
C GLN A 111 -13.84 5.71 5.84
N GLU A 112 -13.30 6.82 6.35
CA GLU A 112 -13.41 7.23 7.76
C GLU A 112 -14.84 7.18 8.30
N HIS A 113 -15.82 7.58 7.49
CA HIS A 113 -17.23 7.57 7.87
C HIS A 113 -17.79 6.17 8.19
N LEU A 114 -17.09 5.11 7.78
CA LEU A 114 -17.44 3.71 8.08
C LEU A 114 -16.84 3.24 9.42
N TYR A 115 -15.85 3.96 9.97
CA TYR A 115 -15.19 3.57 11.21
C TYR A 115 -16.15 3.61 12.40
N ASN A 116 -16.38 2.45 13.00
CA ASN A 116 -17.34 2.23 14.08
C ASN A 116 -16.69 2.08 15.47
N ASN A 117 -15.40 2.40 15.59
CA ASN A 117 -14.62 2.31 16.83
C ASN A 117 -14.53 0.90 17.45
N GLN A 118 -14.75 -0.15 16.66
CA GLN A 118 -14.56 -1.54 17.06
C GLN A 118 -13.15 -2.04 16.71
N PRO A 119 -12.64 -3.07 17.42
CA PRO A 119 -11.40 -3.74 17.02
C PRO A 119 -11.54 -4.39 15.64
N ILE A 120 -10.41 -4.67 15.00
CA ILE A 120 -10.37 -5.52 13.79
C ILE A 120 -10.80 -6.93 14.20
N MET A 121 -11.80 -7.49 13.53
CA MET A 121 -12.31 -8.84 13.81
C MET A 121 -11.93 -9.83 12.70
N THR A 122 -12.00 -9.40 11.45
CA THR A 122 -11.89 -10.26 10.27
C THR A 122 -10.70 -9.91 9.38
N GLY A 123 -10.20 -8.66 9.44
CA GLY A 123 -9.18 -8.19 8.50
C GLY A 123 -9.75 -7.79 7.13
N HIS A 124 -11.08 -7.71 7.01
CA HIS A 124 -11.79 -7.29 5.80
C HIS A 124 -12.64 -6.03 6.03
N GLU A 125 -12.50 -5.39 7.19
CA GLU A 125 -13.22 -4.17 7.51
C GLU A 125 -12.82 -3.02 6.58
N PRO A 126 -13.75 -2.17 6.12
CA PRO A 126 -13.40 -1.04 5.27
C PRO A 126 -12.69 0.11 6.04
N TRP A 127 -12.38 -0.05 7.33
CA TRP A 127 -11.73 0.96 8.18
C TRP A 127 -10.40 0.49 8.80
N LEU A 128 -9.74 -0.52 8.22
CA LEU A 128 -8.50 -1.11 8.75
C LEU A 128 -7.37 -0.08 8.98
N HIS A 129 -7.33 1.01 8.21
CA HIS A 129 -6.31 2.05 8.30
C HIS A 129 -6.35 2.88 9.61
N TRP A 130 -7.46 2.82 10.36
CA TRP A 130 -7.61 3.50 11.66
C TRP A 130 -7.25 2.63 12.86
N CYS A 131 -6.91 1.35 12.62
CA CYS A 131 -6.82 0.39 13.70
C CYS A 131 -5.71 0.69 14.72
N LYS A 132 -6.01 0.29 15.96
CA LYS A 132 -5.02 0.00 16.99
C LYS A 132 -4.63 -1.46 16.81
N LYS A 133 -3.33 -1.79 16.92
CA LYS A 133 -2.94 -3.19 17.11
C LYS A 133 -3.70 -3.68 18.33
N SER A 134 -4.49 -4.75 18.21
CA SER A 134 -5.17 -5.34 19.36
C SER A 134 -4.12 -5.57 20.46
N PRO A 135 -4.40 -5.25 21.73
CA PRO A 135 -3.56 -5.74 22.81
C PRO A 135 -3.42 -7.23 22.56
N ALA A 136 -2.18 -7.72 22.45
CA ALA A 136 -1.96 -9.15 22.43
C ALA A 136 -2.77 -9.70 23.61
N THR A 137 -3.69 -10.62 23.35
CA THR A 137 -4.27 -11.41 24.44
C THR A 137 -3.07 -12.04 25.14
N LEU A 138 -2.73 -11.49 26.30
CA LEU A 138 -1.91 -12.18 27.28
C LEU A 138 -2.74 -13.40 27.70
N GLY A 139 -2.41 -14.55 27.17
CA GLY A 139 -3.02 -15.83 27.53
C GLY A 139 -2.74 -16.86 26.45
N GLY A 140 -2.08 -17.97 26.72
CA GLY A 140 -1.48 -18.50 27.95
C GLY A 140 -0.68 -19.75 27.60
#